data_AF-A0A1X7LKJ1-F1
#
_entry.id   AF-A0A1X7LKJ1-F1
#
_cell.length_a   1.000
_cell.length_b   1.000
_cell.length_c   1.000
_cell.angle_alpha   90.00
_cell.angle_beta   90.00
_cell.angle_gamma   90.00
#
_symmetry.space_group_name_H-M   'P 1'
#
loop_
_entity.id
_entity.type
_entity.pdbx_description
1 polymer ?
#
loop_
_entity_poly.entity_id
_entity_poly.type
_entity_poly.pdbx_seq_one_letter_code
_entity_poly.pdbx_strand_id
1 'polypeptide(L)'
;MYFMSKAQISFGLKWFVNFLHTFKLLVLFIILWLFMSLELQNPTPRKERAFVFFTKDSVQLEVDLLFSANDLPVKYYSFVVTPVCEEGVCYNLVAEVYWDLLGNFLDYAEVPLDPLTKFDHVKFTKEDHDKMKEILMDKTSLLANYKVEDLVDHSIEIKSEVIDGVAGATYNSLSGAVVRGAVYSSHTLWHIVNGELADKIAAHTEALRSEEVLVSMLDSDNYHQQFYALNKVDVGNEKYTPKLIRLITEGDAYVPFFAIEKIPDWAWSSAKYQSKIISLLKEVEFRMQNEILNRFNNKVLDENATTFLASALDSLNRSQLKKAFKILYDNRGQLTPKSIEEIAELKNYGKNEFSKEAEQFLTSIAKEGRLLSP
;
A
#
# COMPACT_ATOMS: atom_id res chain seq x y z
N MET A 1 -64.27 -47.52 -9.28
CA MET A 1 -64.11 -47.43 -7.81
C MET A 1 -62.90 -48.27 -7.42
N TYR A 2 -61.68 -47.73 -7.61
CA TYR A 2 -60.45 -48.44 -7.27
C TYR A 2 -60.10 -48.12 -5.81
N PHE A 3 -60.31 -49.10 -4.94
CA PHE A 3 -59.78 -49.12 -3.58
C PHE A 3 -58.27 -49.22 -3.66
N MET A 4 -57.55 -48.11 -3.45
CA MET A 4 -56.13 -48.19 -3.11
C MET A 4 -56.01 -48.82 -1.72
N SER A 5 -55.31 -49.95 -1.65
CA SER A 5 -55.03 -50.67 -0.41
C SER A 5 -54.23 -49.79 0.55
N LYS A 6 -54.62 -49.78 1.84
CA LYS A 6 -53.89 -49.11 2.94
C LYS A 6 -52.38 -49.46 2.99
N ALA A 7 -51.98 -50.58 2.40
CA ALA A 7 -50.57 -51.00 2.32
C ALA A 7 -49.70 -50.09 1.42
N GLN A 8 -50.24 -49.54 0.33
CA GLN A 8 -49.45 -48.68 -0.59
C GLN A 8 -49.20 -47.28 -0.01
N ILE A 9 -50.13 -46.74 0.78
CA ILE A 9 -49.97 -45.44 1.46
C ILE A 9 -48.95 -45.55 2.61
N SER A 10 -48.97 -46.67 3.35
CA SER A 10 -48.03 -46.96 4.43
C SER A 10 -46.57 -47.05 3.96
N PHE A 11 -46.33 -47.63 2.77
CA PHE A 11 -44.99 -47.79 2.21
C PHE A 11 -44.41 -46.46 1.72
N GLY A 12 -45.22 -45.63 1.06
CA GLY A 12 -44.82 -44.29 0.61
C GLY A 12 -44.49 -43.35 1.78
N LEU A 13 -45.24 -43.42 2.89
CA LEU A 13 -45.00 -42.57 4.06
C LEU A 13 -43.70 -42.95 4.79
N LYS A 14 -43.39 -44.24 4.93
CA LYS A 14 -42.10 -44.70 5.50
C LYS A 14 -40.90 -44.33 4.62
N TRP A 15 -41.05 -44.44 3.30
CA TRP A 15 -39.99 -44.05 2.37
C TRP A 15 -39.73 -42.55 2.40
N PHE A 16 -40.78 -41.73 2.44
CA PHE A 16 -40.65 -40.27 2.53
C PHE A 16 -40.03 -39.80 3.85
N VAL A 17 -40.36 -40.43 4.98
CA VAL A 17 -39.76 -40.11 6.29
C VAL A 17 -38.27 -40.49 6.33
N ASN A 18 -37.88 -41.65 5.78
CA ASN A 18 -36.47 -42.04 5.70
C ASN A 18 -35.67 -41.15 4.72
N PHE A 19 -36.28 -40.70 3.62
CA PHE A 19 -35.67 -39.75 2.70
C PHE A 19 -35.45 -38.38 3.36
N LEU A 20 -36.42 -37.89 4.13
CA LEU A 20 -36.27 -36.64 4.89
C LEU A 20 -35.16 -36.73 5.95
N HIS A 21 -35.03 -37.89 6.61
CA HIS A 21 -34.03 -38.10 7.65
C HIS A 21 -32.60 -38.22 7.08
N THR A 22 -32.44 -38.88 5.94
CA THR A 22 -31.16 -38.96 5.21
C THR A 22 -30.77 -37.62 4.60
N PHE A 23 -31.73 -36.86 4.06
CA PHE A 23 -31.48 -35.50 3.57
C PHE A 23 -31.04 -34.54 4.68
N LYS A 24 -31.69 -34.60 5.86
CA LYS A 24 -31.27 -33.80 7.03
C LYS A 24 -29.86 -34.12 7.50
N LEU A 25 -29.49 -35.41 7.55
CA LEU A 25 -28.13 -35.83 7.91
C LEU A 25 -27.10 -35.35 6.89
N LEU A 26 -27.43 -35.38 5.60
CA LEU A 26 -26.55 -34.91 4.52
C LEU A 26 -26.35 -33.39 4.56
N VAL A 27 -27.40 -32.62 4.82
CA VAL A 27 -27.31 -31.16 5.02
C VAL A 27 -26.48 -30.83 6.28
N LEU A 28 -26.67 -31.56 7.38
CA LEU A 28 -25.87 -31.39 8.59
C LEU A 28 -24.38 -31.69 8.35
N PHE A 29 -24.08 -32.72 7.56
CA PHE A 29 -22.71 -33.04 7.15
C PHE A 29 -22.10 -31.96 6.26
N ILE A 30 -22.85 -31.40 5.31
CA ILE A 30 -22.38 -30.30 4.46
C ILE A 30 -22.12 -29.04 5.29
N ILE A 31 -22.98 -28.73 6.26
CA ILE A 31 -22.79 -27.60 7.18
C ILE A 31 -21.56 -27.83 8.06
N LEU A 32 -21.40 -29.02 8.65
CA LEU A 32 -20.20 -29.38 9.44
C LEU A 32 -18.92 -29.33 8.61
N TRP A 33 -18.99 -29.75 7.34
CA TRP A 33 -17.86 -29.71 6.42
C TRP A 33 -17.51 -28.28 5.99
N LEU A 34 -18.52 -27.41 5.76
CA LEU A 34 -18.33 -25.98 5.53
C LEU A 34 -17.73 -25.27 6.75
N PHE A 35 -18.21 -25.57 7.96
CA PHE A 35 -17.66 -25.01 9.21
C PHE A 35 -16.22 -25.45 9.46
N MET A 36 -15.89 -26.74 9.29
CA MET A 36 -14.50 -27.20 9.40
C MET A 36 -13.59 -26.63 8.30
N SER A 37 -14.11 -26.36 7.10
CA SER A 37 -13.33 -25.73 6.02
C SER A 37 -13.03 -24.24 6.30
N LEU A 38 -13.91 -23.56 7.04
CA LEU A 38 -13.75 -22.14 7.41
C LEU A 38 -12.73 -21.93 8.54
N GLU A 39 -12.64 -22.85 9.51
CA GLU A 39 -11.65 -22.75 10.60
C GLU A 39 -10.23 -23.12 10.17
N LEU A 40 -10.06 -23.88 9.09
CA LEU A 40 -8.74 -24.21 8.51
C LEU A 40 -8.14 -23.11 7.63
N GLN A 41 -8.85 -21.99 7.40
CA GLN A 41 -8.41 -20.93 6.49
C GLN A 41 -7.65 -19.76 7.13
N ASN A 42 -7.51 -19.72 8.46
CA ASN A 42 -6.67 -18.73 9.13
C ASN A 42 -5.48 -19.40 9.81
N PRO A 43 -4.47 -19.86 9.04
CA PRO A 43 -3.21 -20.29 9.64
C PRO A 43 -2.69 -19.14 10.51
N THR A 44 -2.30 -19.44 11.75
CA THR A 44 -1.61 -18.46 12.59
C THR A 44 -0.40 -17.94 11.82
N PRO A 45 -0.22 -16.61 11.72
CA PRO A 45 0.90 -16.04 10.99
C PRO A 45 2.21 -16.62 11.55
N ARG A 46 3.06 -17.18 10.69
CA ARG A 46 4.39 -17.65 11.11
C ARG A 46 5.13 -16.46 11.70
N LYS A 47 5.76 -16.69 12.85
CA LYS A 47 6.55 -15.72 13.60
C LYS A 47 7.92 -16.32 13.86
N GLU A 48 8.97 -15.58 13.58
CA GLU A 48 10.34 -16.00 13.86
C GLU A 48 11.13 -14.89 14.52
N ARG A 49 12.04 -15.25 15.43
CA ARG A 49 12.94 -14.28 16.03
C ARG A 49 13.97 -13.83 14.99
N ALA A 50 13.93 -12.56 14.62
CA ALA A 50 14.90 -11.97 13.72
C ALA A 50 16.23 -11.73 14.45
N PHE A 51 16.18 -11.03 15.57
CA PHE A 51 17.36 -10.74 16.38
C PHE A 51 16.98 -10.25 17.78
N VAL A 52 18.00 -10.11 18.64
CA VAL A 52 17.89 -9.45 19.94
C VAL A 52 18.60 -8.10 19.86
N PHE A 53 17.95 -7.06 20.36
CA PHE A 53 18.46 -5.71 20.44
C PHE A 53 18.68 -5.31 21.90
N PHE A 54 19.73 -4.55 22.18
CA PHE A 54 19.96 -3.95 23.49
C PHE A 54 19.87 -2.44 23.33
N THR A 55 18.99 -1.80 24.10
CA THR A 55 18.96 -0.34 24.19
C THR A 55 20.23 0.17 24.88
N LYS A 56 20.47 1.48 24.84
CA LYS A 56 21.61 2.12 25.53
C LYS A 56 21.61 1.83 27.03
N ASP A 57 20.44 1.67 27.62
CA ASP A 57 20.24 1.35 29.03
C ASP A 57 20.23 -0.16 29.30
N SER A 58 20.74 -0.96 28.36
CA SER A 58 20.84 -2.43 28.44
C SER A 58 19.49 -3.15 28.55
N VAL A 59 18.39 -2.51 28.13
CA VAL A 59 17.09 -3.18 28.00
C VAL A 59 17.14 -4.11 26.80
N GLN A 60 16.84 -5.39 27.03
CA GLN A 60 16.80 -6.39 25.97
C GLN A 60 15.43 -6.39 25.28
N LEU A 61 15.43 -6.17 23.97
CA LEU A 61 14.24 -6.26 23.12
C LEU A 61 14.38 -7.47 22.19
N GLU A 62 13.40 -8.36 22.21
CA GLU A 62 13.29 -9.45 21.25
C GLU A 62 12.48 -9.00 20.04
N VAL A 63 13.12 -8.99 18.88
CA VAL A 63 12.52 -8.50 17.65
C VAL A 63 12.17 -9.69 16.78
N ASP A 64 10.87 -9.88 16.57
CA ASP A 64 10.32 -10.95 15.74
C ASP A 64 9.93 -10.41 14.36
N LEU A 65 10.08 -11.26 13.34
CA LEU A 65 9.58 -11.05 11.99
C LEU A 65 8.31 -11.87 11.77
N LEU A 66 7.27 -11.20 11.29
CA LEU A 66 5.98 -11.80 10.97
C LEU A 66 5.86 -12.05 9.47
N PHE A 67 5.34 -13.22 9.13
CA PHE A 67 5.18 -13.68 7.75
C PHE A 67 3.70 -13.75 7.35
N SER A 68 3.47 -13.58 6.06
CA SER A 68 2.17 -13.81 5.42
C SER A 68 1.87 -15.31 5.30
N ALA A 69 0.64 -15.65 4.89
CA ALA A 69 0.26 -17.03 4.58
C ALA A 69 1.08 -17.66 3.43
N ASN A 70 1.70 -16.83 2.59
CA ASN A 70 2.59 -17.26 1.49
C ASN A 70 4.07 -17.28 1.91
N ASP A 71 4.35 -17.25 3.21
CA ASP A 71 5.70 -17.32 3.78
C ASP A 71 6.63 -16.14 3.40
N LEU A 72 6.03 -15.00 3.03
CA LEU A 72 6.77 -13.77 2.76
C LEU A 72 6.80 -12.87 4.00
N PRO A 73 7.93 -12.21 4.30
CA PRO A 73 8.03 -11.27 5.41
C PRO A 73 7.10 -10.07 5.20
N VAL A 74 6.43 -9.62 6.26
CA VAL A 74 5.43 -8.54 6.20
C VAL A 74 5.80 -7.37 7.11
N LYS A 75 6.12 -7.65 8.38
CA LYS A 75 6.39 -6.62 9.39
C LYS A 75 7.19 -7.18 10.56
N TYR A 76 7.87 -6.31 11.28
CA TYR A 76 8.54 -6.64 12.53
C TYR A 76 7.65 -6.30 13.73
N TYR A 77 7.89 -7.00 14.82
CA TYR A 77 7.18 -6.90 16.08
C TYR A 77 8.15 -6.99 17.25
N SER A 78 7.91 -6.21 18.30
CA SER A 78 8.58 -6.38 19.59
C SER A 78 7.59 -6.11 20.71
N PHE A 79 7.63 -6.95 21.75
CA PHE A 79 7.02 -6.65 23.04
C PHE A 79 8.02 -5.83 23.85
N VAL A 80 7.79 -4.52 23.93
CA VAL A 80 8.68 -3.57 24.59
C VAL A 80 8.30 -3.45 26.06
N VAL A 81 9.27 -3.75 26.93
CA VAL A 81 9.20 -3.48 28.37
C VAL A 81 10.44 -2.67 28.72
N THR A 82 10.26 -1.40 29.03
CA THR A 82 11.38 -0.51 29.35
C THR A 82 11.04 0.33 30.58
N PRO A 83 11.96 0.49 31.55
CA PRO A 83 11.77 1.47 32.59
C PRO A 83 11.81 2.88 32.00
N VAL A 84 10.94 3.74 32.51
CA VAL A 84 10.92 5.17 32.24
C VAL A 84 10.98 5.85 33.60
N CYS A 85 12.01 6.68 33.81
CA CYS A 85 12.27 7.32 35.09
C CYS A 85 12.06 8.83 35.00
N GLU A 86 11.34 9.38 35.95
CA GLU A 86 11.06 10.81 36.11
C GLU A 86 11.44 11.21 37.54
N GLU A 87 12.48 12.04 37.67
CA GLU A 87 13.00 12.57 38.95
C GLU A 87 13.17 11.50 40.07
N GLY A 88 13.65 10.31 39.69
CA GLY A 88 13.94 9.21 40.62
C GLY A 88 12.79 8.22 40.83
N VAL A 89 11.61 8.48 40.28
CA VAL A 89 10.52 7.51 40.22
C VAL A 89 10.54 6.81 38.86
N CYS A 90 10.67 5.49 38.87
CA CYS A 90 10.65 4.69 37.65
C CYS A 90 9.38 3.85 37.55
N TYR A 91 8.79 3.80 36.36
CA TYR A 91 7.69 2.90 36.01
C TYR A 91 8.00 2.16 34.70
N ASN A 92 7.38 1.00 34.50
CA ASN A 92 7.56 0.26 33.26
C ASN A 92 6.61 0.80 32.19
N LEU A 93 7.17 1.20 31.06
CA LEU A 93 6.44 1.35 29.82
C LEU A 93 6.35 -0.01 29.15
N VAL A 94 5.12 -0.45 28.90
CA VAL A 94 4.81 -1.73 28.27
C VAL A 94 3.99 -1.49 27.00
N ALA A 95 4.49 -1.92 25.85
CA ALA A 95 3.79 -1.77 24.58
C ALA A 95 4.17 -2.86 23.57
N GLU A 96 3.22 -3.23 22.72
CA GLU A 96 3.49 -3.98 21.51
C GLU A 96 3.80 -2.99 20.39
N VAL A 97 4.96 -3.10 19.75
CA VAL A 97 5.39 -2.14 18.72
C VAL A 97 5.64 -2.85 17.39
N TYR A 98 5.21 -2.23 16.30
CA TYR A 98 5.26 -2.80 14.96
C TYR A 98 5.99 -1.87 13.99
N TRP A 99 6.84 -2.45 13.15
CA TRP A 99 7.56 -1.75 12.08
C TRP A 99 7.35 -2.42 10.74
N ASP A 100 7.43 -1.63 9.67
CA ASP A 100 7.48 -2.17 8.32
C ASP A 100 8.85 -2.80 8.02
N LEU A 101 9.00 -3.37 6.83
CA LEU A 101 10.24 -4.04 6.44
C LEU A 101 11.45 -3.09 6.35
N LEU A 102 11.24 -1.78 6.28
CA LEU A 102 12.30 -0.78 6.20
C LEU A 102 12.54 -0.07 7.54
N GLY A 103 11.96 -0.57 8.63
CA GLY A 103 12.11 0.02 9.96
C GLY A 103 11.32 1.31 10.13
N ASN A 104 10.31 1.58 9.31
CA ASN A 104 9.35 2.65 9.58
C ASN A 104 8.31 2.16 10.59
N PHE A 105 7.97 3.01 11.55
CA PHE A 105 6.89 2.77 12.49
C PHE A 105 5.57 2.48 11.75
N LEU A 106 4.87 1.42 12.15
CA LEU A 106 3.52 1.12 11.67
C LEU A 106 2.47 1.45 12.71
N ASP A 107 2.60 0.87 13.90
CA ASP A 107 1.67 1.10 15.00
C ASP A 107 2.27 0.63 16.34
N TYR A 108 1.62 0.99 17.43
CA TYR A 108 1.76 0.31 18.71
C TYR A 108 0.40 -0.02 19.31
N ALA A 109 0.37 -1.06 20.13
CA ALA A 109 -0.79 -1.43 20.94
C ALA A 109 -0.43 -1.39 22.43
N GLU A 110 -1.37 -0.86 23.21
CA GLU A 110 -1.31 -0.89 24.66
C GLU A 110 -1.64 -2.31 25.18
N VAL A 111 -1.00 -2.70 26.27
CA VAL A 111 -1.31 -3.94 26.99
C VAL A 111 -2.41 -3.65 28.03
N PRO A 112 -3.59 -4.30 27.98
CA PRO A 112 -4.72 -3.93 28.85
C PRO A 112 -4.44 -3.99 30.36
N LEU A 113 -3.51 -4.85 30.77
CA LEU A 113 -3.10 -4.99 32.18
C LEU A 113 -2.09 -3.94 32.62
N ASP A 114 -1.36 -3.33 31.69
CA ASP A 114 -0.30 -2.36 31.93
C ASP A 114 -0.47 -1.17 30.96
N PRO A 115 -1.53 -0.34 31.16
CA PRO A 115 -1.80 0.77 30.27
C PRO A 115 -0.73 1.85 30.36
N LEU A 116 -0.52 2.58 29.27
CA LEU A 116 0.32 3.77 29.25
C LEU A 116 -0.31 4.84 30.14
N THR A 117 0.53 5.44 30.97
CA THR A 117 0.13 6.49 31.90
C THR A 117 1.01 7.72 31.71
N LYS A 118 0.39 8.88 31.91
CA LYS A 118 1.04 10.17 32.13
C LYS A 118 1.52 10.24 33.58
N PHE A 119 2.16 11.34 33.92
CA PHE A 119 2.46 11.74 35.28
C PHE A 119 1.24 11.52 36.20
N ASP A 120 1.50 11.09 37.43
CA ASP A 120 0.49 10.77 38.44
C ASP A 120 -0.40 9.55 38.11
N HIS A 121 0.12 8.60 37.32
CA HIS A 121 -0.58 7.38 36.89
C HIS A 121 -1.90 7.64 36.13
N VAL A 122 -2.03 8.82 35.53
CA VAL A 122 -3.21 9.17 34.73
C VAL A 122 -3.15 8.42 33.41
N LYS A 123 -4.07 7.48 33.19
CA LYS A 123 -4.14 6.71 31.94
C LYS A 123 -4.21 7.59 30.70
N PHE A 124 -3.60 7.12 29.62
CA PHE A 124 -3.73 7.75 28.30
C PHE A 124 -5.20 7.75 27.87
N THR A 125 -5.64 8.87 27.33
CA THR A 125 -6.90 8.93 26.58
C THR A 125 -6.68 8.47 25.14
N LYS A 126 -7.76 8.34 24.38
CA LYS A 126 -7.67 8.06 22.94
C LYS A 126 -6.84 9.14 22.23
N GLU A 127 -7.04 10.41 22.58
CA GLU A 127 -6.34 11.55 22.02
C GLU A 127 -4.84 11.51 22.36
N ASP A 128 -4.48 11.06 23.57
CA ASP A 128 -3.08 10.85 23.95
C ASP A 128 -2.44 9.75 23.10
N HIS A 129 -3.17 8.64 22.84
CA HIS A 129 -2.69 7.58 21.95
C HIS A 129 -2.52 8.06 20.51
N ASP A 130 -3.51 8.77 19.97
CA ASP A 130 -3.46 9.34 18.62
C ASP A 130 -2.27 10.30 18.49
N LYS A 131 -2.03 11.14 19.51
CA LYS A 131 -0.86 12.04 19.55
C LYS A 131 0.45 11.29 19.65
N MET A 132 0.53 10.23 20.46
CA MET A 132 1.73 9.39 20.53
C MET A 132 2.03 8.76 19.17
N LYS A 133 1.03 8.22 18.46
CA LYS A 133 1.23 7.65 17.12
C LYS A 133 1.74 8.69 16.13
N GLU A 134 1.17 9.90 16.13
CA GLU A 134 1.66 11.03 15.32
C GLU A 134 3.14 11.32 15.59
N ILE A 135 3.55 11.39 16.87
CA ILE A 135 4.93 11.63 17.28
C ILE A 135 5.86 10.50 16.80
N LEU A 136 5.45 9.24 16.95
CA LEU A 136 6.25 8.08 16.57
C LEU A 136 6.39 7.93 15.05
N MET A 137 5.39 8.36 14.27
CA MET A 137 5.45 8.44 12.80
C MET A 137 6.40 9.55 12.31
N ASP A 138 6.60 10.62 13.09
CA ASP A 138 7.45 11.75 12.71
C ASP A 138 8.94 11.51 13.02
N LYS A 139 9.67 11.02 12.01
CA LYS A 139 11.13 10.87 12.06
C LYS A 139 11.90 12.19 12.14
N THR A 140 11.25 13.32 11.88
CA THR A 140 11.85 14.67 11.94
C THR A 140 11.57 15.38 13.26
N SER A 141 10.95 14.68 14.21
CA SER A 141 10.62 15.20 15.54
C SER A 141 11.84 15.80 16.23
N LEU A 142 11.60 16.85 17.01
CA LEU A 142 12.62 17.48 17.85
C LEU A 142 13.25 16.47 18.83
N LEU A 143 12.51 15.43 19.22
CA LEU A 143 12.99 14.37 20.10
C LEU A 143 14.28 13.72 19.59
N ALA A 144 14.52 13.71 18.27
CA ALA A 144 15.76 13.21 17.69
C ALA A 144 17.03 13.88 18.22
N ASN A 145 16.93 15.16 18.58
CA ASN A 145 18.08 16.04 18.82
C ASN A 145 18.22 16.52 20.28
N TYR A 146 17.21 16.30 21.11
CA TYR A 146 17.20 16.74 22.51
C TYR A 146 17.30 15.57 23.46
N LYS A 147 18.01 15.76 24.58
CA LYS A 147 17.89 14.84 25.69
C LYS A 147 16.58 15.11 26.42
N VAL A 148 16.07 14.12 27.14
CA VAL A 148 14.78 14.24 27.81
C VAL A 148 14.78 15.36 28.86
N GLU A 149 15.91 15.60 29.52
CA GLU A 149 16.08 16.66 30.51
C GLU A 149 16.00 18.06 29.87
N ASP A 150 16.33 18.19 28.58
CA ASP A 150 16.24 19.45 27.84
C ASP A 150 14.78 19.78 27.43
N LEU A 151 13.85 18.83 27.61
CA LEU A 151 12.43 18.97 27.24
C LEU A 151 11.56 19.49 28.40
N VAL A 152 12.11 19.54 29.62
CA VAL A 152 11.40 19.87 30.85
C VAL A 152 12.01 21.10 31.54
N ASP A 153 11.13 21.95 32.06
CA ASP A 153 11.46 23.11 32.87
C ASP A 153 11.44 22.73 34.35
N HIS A 154 12.60 22.35 34.88
CA HIS A 154 12.74 22.03 36.31
C HIS A 154 12.57 23.24 37.24
N SER A 155 12.43 24.48 36.71
CA SER A 155 12.08 25.63 37.54
C SER A 155 10.59 25.64 37.94
N ILE A 156 9.77 24.84 37.25
CA ILE A 156 8.34 24.67 37.52
C ILE A 156 8.10 23.25 38.00
N GLU A 157 8.04 23.08 39.32
CA GLU A 157 7.76 21.80 39.97
C GLU A 157 6.25 21.50 39.99
N ILE A 158 5.87 20.36 39.43
CA ILE A 158 4.53 19.77 39.51
C ILE A 158 4.61 18.60 40.50
N LYS A 159 3.83 18.66 41.58
CA LYS A 159 3.79 17.61 42.59
C LYS A 159 2.73 16.58 42.25
N SER A 160 3.06 15.30 42.40
CA SER A 160 2.10 14.21 42.27
C SER A 160 1.14 14.17 43.46
N GLU A 161 -0.11 13.77 43.22
CA GLU A 161 -1.12 13.55 44.27
C GLU A 161 -1.13 12.08 44.75
N VAL A 162 -0.58 11.16 43.94
CA VAL A 162 -0.67 9.71 44.15
C VAL A 162 0.66 9.09 44.63
N ILE A 163 1.80 9.67 44.24
CA ILE A 163 3.15 9.20 44.58
C ILE A 163 3.98 10.34 45.19
N ASP A 164 4.98 10.00 46.01
CA ASP A 164 5.94 10.99 46.55
C ASP A 164 6.95 11.38 45.45
N GLY A 165 6.44 12.07 44.42
CA GLY A 165 7.16 12.42 43.21
C GLY A 165 6.90 13.87 42.79
N VAL A 166 7.92 14.50 42.22
CA VAL A 166 7.87 15.82 41.59
C VAL A 166 8.28 15.65 40.13
N ALA A 167 7.77 16.52 39.26
CA ALA A 167 8.14 16.56 37.85
C ALA A 167 8.27 18.01 37.36
N GLY A 168 9.24 18.26 36.49
CA GLY A 168 9.34 19.50 35.73
C GLY A 168 8.22 19.65 34.69
N ALA A 169 7.75 20.89 34.47
CA ALA A 169 6.77 21.16 33.43
C ALA A 169 7.39 21.04 32.02
N THR A 170 6.71 20.40 31.07
CA THR A 170 7.15 20.43 29.66
C THR A 170 7.22 21.88 29.16
N TYR A 171 8.31 22.26 28.49
CA TYR A 171 8.37 23.57 27.84
C TYR A 171 7.21 23.74 26.85
N ASN A 172 6.46 24.84 26.95
CA ASN A 172 5.29 25.08 26.08
C ASN A 172 5.66 25.04 24.58
N SER A 173 6.85 25.51 24.22
CA SER A 173 7.38 25.47 22.84
C SER A 173 7.59 24.04 22.31
N LEU A 174 7.68 23.03 23.18
CA LEU A 174 7.93 21.63 22.85
C LEU A 174 6.70 20.74 23.02
N SER A 175 5.58 21.31 23.48
CA SER A 175 4.32 20.57 23.74
C SER A 175 3.74 19.88 22.51
N GLY A 176 4.10 20.32 21.28
CA GLY A 176 3.69 19.65 20.04
C GLY A 176 4.47 18.37 19.73
N ALA A 177 5.64 18.17 20.34
CA ALA A 177 6.54 17.05 20.08
C ALA A 177 6.40 15.89 21.09
N VAL A 178 5.55 16.04 22.10
CA VAL A 178 5.34 15.06 23.18
C VAL A 178 3.85 14.94 23.53
N VAL A 179 3.47 13.83 24.15
CA VAL A 179 2.19 13.77 24.87
C VAL A 179 2.35 14.56 26.17
N ARG A 180 1.46 15.54 26.41
CA ARG A 180 1.53 16.40 27.59
C ARG A 180 1.44 15.55 28.86
N GLY A 181 2.42 15.72 29.76
CA GLY A 181 2.52 14.92 30.99
C GLY A 181 3.10 13.52 30.78
N ALA A 182 3.63 13.20 29.60
CA ALA A 182 4.31 11.93 29.31
C ALA A 182 5.58 12.14 28.48
N VAL A 183 6.34 13.21 28.78
CA VAL A 183 7.57 13.59 28.05
C VAL A 183 8.56 12.43 27.98
N TYR A 184 8.85 11.81 29.13
CA TYR A 184 9.82 10.71 29.21
C TYR A 184 9.36 9.48 28.43
N SER A 185 8.06 9.14 28.50
CA SER A 185 7.49 8.04 27.73
C SER A 185 7.51 8.32 26.21
N SER A 186 7.14 9.53 25.78
CA SER A 186 7.22 9.96 24.39
C SER A 186 8.65 9.92 23.86
N HIS A 187 9.62 10.44 24.62
CA HIS A 187 11.04 10.46 24.25
C HIS A 187 11.60 9.03 24.13
N THR A 188 11.36 8.19 25.14
CA THR A 188 11.85 6.81 25.19
C THR A 188 11.31 5.98 24.02
N LEU A 189 9.99 5.98 23.80
CA LEU A 189 9.38 5.24 22.70
C LEU A 189 9.85 5.75 21.34
N TRP A 190 9.97 7.07 21.17
CA TRP A 190 10.45 7.64 19.90
C TRP A 190 11.85 7.14 19.56
N HIS A 191 12.78 7.09 20.53
CA HIS A 191 14.14 6.58 20.28
C HIS A 191 14.20 5.07 20.06
N ILE A 192 13.31 4.28 20.70
CA ILE A 192 13.18 2.85 20.41
C ILE A 192 12.69 2.66 18.97
N VAL A 193 11.67 3.41 18.57
CA VAL A 193 11.00 3.28 17.28
C VAL A 193 11.85 3.78 16.12
N ASN A 194 12.49 4.94 16.27
CA ASN A 194 13.16 5.66 15.18
C ASN A 194 14.70 5.69 15.30
N GLY A 195 15.27 5.08 16.35
CA GLY A 195 16.71 5.01 16.56
C GLY A 195 17.37 3.78 15.93
N GLU A 196 18.46 3.32 16.56
CA GLU A 196 19.33 2.23 16.04
C GLU A 196 18.59 0.90 15.78
N LEU A 197 17.46 0.67 16.45
CA LEU A 197 16.62 -0.51 16.20
C LEU A 197 16.01 -0.47 14.79
N ALA A 198 15.53 0.68 14.33
CA ALA A 198 14.99 0.84 12.97
C ALA A 198 16.07 0.56 11.91
N ASP A 199 17.29 1.03 12.12
CA ASP A 199 18.42 0.78 11.23
C ASP A 199 18.76 -0.71 11.16
N LYS A 200 18.73 -1.41 12.31
CA LYS A 200 18.93 -2.87 12.36
C LYS A 200 17.83 -3.64 11.67
N ILE A 201 16.58 -3.19 11.78
CA ILE A 201 15.44 -3.76 11.03
C ILE A 201 15.71 -3.64 9.53
N ALA A 202 16.05 -2.45 9.04
CA ALA A 202 16.33 -2.24 7.62
C ALA A 202 17.52 -3.08 7.13
N ALA A 203 18.59 -3.18 7.92
CA ALA A 203 19.75 -4.01 7.60
C ALA A 203 19.42 -5.51 7.56
N HIS A 204 18.60 -5.99 8.50
CA HIS A 204 18.13 -7.38 8.51
C HIS A 204 17.26 -7.68 7.28
N THR A 205 16.36 -6.77 6.90
CA THR A 205 15.56 -6.91 5.67
C THR A 205 16.43 -6.94 4.41
N GLU A 206 17.48 -6.11 4.32
CA GLU A 206 18.40 -6.17 3.17
C GLU A 206 19.10 -7.53 3.06
N ALA A 207 19.44 -8.16 4.20
CA ALA A 207 20.04 -9.50 4.21
C ALA A 207 19.06 -10.60 3.76
N LEU A 208 17.75 -10.39 3.96
CA LEU A 208 16.68 -11.27 3.50
C LEU A 208 16.20 -10.98 2.08
N ARG A 209 16.81 -10.02 1.38
CA ARG A 209 16.34 -9.57 0.07
C ARG A 209 16.33 -10.71 -0.94
N SER A 210 15.13 -11.12 -1.33
CA SER A 210 14.88 -12.02 -2.46
C SER A 210 14.05 -11.34 -3.54
N GLU A 211 13.89 -12.02 -4.67
CA GLU A 211 13.01 -11.59 -5.73
C GLU A 211 11.55 -11.48 -5.28
N GLU A 212 11.07 -12.46 -4.52
CA GLU A 212 9.72 -12.55 -4.00
C GLU A 212 9.44 -11.43 -2.99
N VAL A 213 10.43 -11.08 -2.16
CA VAL A 213 10.34 -9.93 -1.24
C VAL A 213 10.27 -8.61 -1.99
N LEU A 214 11.09 -8.41 -3.04
CA LEU A 214 11.00 -7.20 -3.85
C LEU A 214 9.65 -7.10 -4.58
N VAL A 215 9.12 -8.24 -5.03
CA VAL A 215 7.79 -8.32 -5.62
C VAL A 215 6.70 -7.95 -4.61
N SER A 216 6.75 -8.48 -3.37
CA SER A 216 5.76 -8.13 -2.35
C SER A 216 5.83 -6.66 -1.96
N MET A 217 7.02 -6.08 -1.92
CA MET A 217 7.20 -4.64 -1.67
C MET A 217 6.59 -3.77 -2.78
N LEU A 218 6.75 -4.15 -4.06
CA LEU A 218 6.07 -3.47 -5.18
C LEU A 218 4.54 -3.63 -5.13
N ASP A 219 4.05 -4.73 -4.56
CA ASP A 219 2.62 -5.05 -4.41
C ASP A 219 1.99 -4.49 -3.14
N SER A 220 2.78 -3.93 -2.22
CA SER A 220 2.27 -3.32 -0.99
C SER A 220 1.68 -1.93 -1.25
N ASP A 221 0.82 -1.44 -0.36
CA ASP A 221 0.32 -0.06 -0.35
C ASP A 221 1.32 0.92 0.31
N ASN A 222 2.50 0.44 0.72
CA ASN A 222 3.50 1.24 1.40
C ASN A 222 4.48 1.86 0.37
N TYR A 223 4.35 3.16 0.15
CA TYR A 223 5.15 3.87 -0.86
C TYR A 223 6.67 3.82 -0.58
N HIS A 224 7.10 3.74 0.68
CA HIS A 224 8.53 3.57 1.02
C HIS A 224 9.05 2.21 0.54
N GLN A 225 8.27 1.15 0.74
CA GLN A 225 8.61 -0.19 0.24
C GLN A 225 8.60 -0.24 -1.29
N GLN A 226 7.60 0.38 -1.92
CA GLN A 226 7.55 0.49 -3.38
C GLN A 226 8.80 1.20 -3.92
N PHE A 227 9.21 2.34 -3.33
CA PHE A 227 10.45 3.03 -3.74
C PHE A 227 11.71 2.22 -3.53
N TYR A 228 11.83 1.57 -2.37
CA TYR A 228 12.96 0.69 -2.10
C TYR A 228 13.04 -0.41 -3.18
N ALA A 229 11.93 -1.07 -3.48
CA ALA A 229 11.90 -2.13 -4.49
C ALA A 229 12.19 -1.61 -5.90
N LEU A 230 11.60 -0.47 -6.32
CA LEU A 230 11.87 0.18 -7.60
C LEU A 230 13.36 0.49 -7.83
N ASN A 231 14.12 0.72 -6.76
CA ASN A 231 15.57 0.95 -6.83
C ASN A 231 16.41 -0.33 -6.89
N LYS A 232 15.82 -1.49 -6.58
CA LYS A 232 16.53 -2.76 -6.41
C LYS A 232 16.17 -3.82 -7.45
N VAL A 233 15.00 -3.72 -8.08
CA VAL A 233 14.58 -4.67 -9.11
C VAL A 233 15.45 -4.61 -10.36
N ASP A 234 15.75 -5.77 -10.92
CA ASP A 234 16.36 -5.88 -12.25
C ASP A 234 15.30 -5.63 -13.32
N VAL A 235 15.22 -4.39 -13.81
CA VAL A 235 14.27 -3.98 -14.86
C VAL A 235 14.49 -4.70 -16.20
N GLY A 236 15.62 -5.39 -16.39
CA GLY A 236 15.83 -6.28 -17.53
C GLY A 236 14.94 -7.52 -17.49
N ASN A 237 14.47 -7.91 -16.30
CA ASN A 237 13.60 -9.06 -16.12
C ASN A 237 12.13 -8.69 -16.39
N GLU A 238 11.55 -9.26 -17.45
CA GLU A 238 10.18 -8.98 -17.91
C GLU A 238 9.11 -9.11 -16.82
N LYS A 239 9.31 -10.00 -15.83
CA LYS A 239 8.32 -10.24 -14.76
C LYS A 239 7.97 -8.98 -13.95
N TYR A 240 8.87 -8.01 -13.87
CA TYR A 240 8.62 -6.76 -13.13
C TYR A 240 7.81 -5.76 -13.96
N THR A 241 7.84 -5.86 -15.29
CA THR A 241 7.19 -4.89 -16.20
C THR A 241 5.69 -4.74 -15.92
N PRO A 242 4.89 -5.81 -15.72
CA PRO A 242 3.50 -5.66 -15.33
C PRO A 242 3.28 -4.88 -14.02
N LYS A 243 4.20 -5.01 -13.05
CA LYS A 243 4.13 -4.30 -11.76
C LYS A 243 4.50 -2.83 -11.91
N LEU A 244 5.54 -2.52 -12.69
CA LEU A 244 5.90 -1.15 -13.02
C LEU A 244 4.74 -0.42 -13.71
N ILE A 245 4.09 -1.08 -14.67
CA ILE A 245 2.92 -0.51 -15.36
C ILE A 245 1.75 -0.30 -14.40
N ARG A 246 1.49 -1.24 -13.48
CA ARG A 246 0.43 -1.08 -12.46
C ARG A 246 0.68 0.13 -11.55
N LEU A 247 1.92 0.34 -11.13
CA LEU A 247 2.29 1.46 -10.26
C LEU A 247 2.15 2.84 -10.91
N ILE A 248 1.98 2.93 -12.24
CA ILE A 248 1.67 4.20 -12.91
C ILE A 248 0.30 4.75 -12.50
N THR A 249 -0.66 3.87 -12.21
CA THR A 249 -2.04 4.25 -11.84
C THR A 249 -2.31 4.05 -10.36
N GLU A 250 -1.76 2.99 -9.76
CA GLU A 250 -2.05 2.62 -8.37
C GLU A 250 -1.01 3.15 -7.36
N GLY A 251 0.14 3.64 -7.83
CA GLY A 251 1.17 4.17 -6.94
C GLY A 251 0.75 5.51 -6.29
N ASP A 252 1.06 5.69 -5.02
CA ASP A 252 0.82 6.95 -4.31
C ASP A 252 2.02 7.92 -4.42
N ALA A 253 1.76 9.20 -4.17
CA ALA A 253 2.72 10.30 -4.17
C ALA A 253 3.59 10.33 -5.45
N TYR A 254 4.90 10.09 -5.34
CA TYR A 254 5.83 10.13 -6.47
C TYR A 254 6.07 8.76 -7.12
N VAL A 255 5.50 7.67 -6.58
CA VAL A 255 5.76 6.31 -7.06
C VAL A 255 5.46 6.14 -8.55
N PRO A 256 4.33 6.66 -9.10
CA PRO A 256 4.06 6.57 -10.53
C PRO A 256 5.17 7.11 -11.43
N PHE A 257 5.81 8.23 -11.03
CA PHE A 257 6.88 8.87 -11.79
C PHE A 257 8.18 8.05 -11.79
N PHE A 258 8.48 7.38 -10.68
CA PHE A 258 9.63 6.48 -10.62
C PHE A 258 9.34 5.17 -11.37
N ALA A 259 8.11 4.65 -11.25
CA ALA A 259 7.72 3.42 -11.93
C ALA A 259 7.81 3.56 -13.46
N ILE A 260 7.29 4.65 -14.03
CA ILE A 260 7.36 4.89 -15.48
C ILE A 260 8.80 5.09 -15.98
N GLU A 261 9.68 5.71 -15.18
CA GLU A 261 11.10 5.87 -15.51
C GLU A 261 11.84 4.52 -15.56
N LYS A 262 11.44 3.58 -14.70
CA LYS A 262 12.04 2.23 -14.61
C LYS A 262 11.56 1.27 -15.70
N ILE A 263 10.51 1.61 -16.46
CA ILE A 263 10.05 0.74 -17.57
C ILE A 263 11.15 0.68 -18.64
N PRO A 264 11.69 -0.50 -18.96
CA PRO A 264 12.80 -0.64 -19.90
C PRO A 264 12.37 -0.32 -21.34
N ASP A 265 13.31 0.14 -22.17
CA ASP A 265 13.03 0.59 -23.55
C ASP A 265 12.34 -0.47 -24.42
N TRP A 266 12.70 -1.75 -24.22
CA TRP A 266 12.10 -2.87 -24.94
C TRP A 266 10.61 -3.02 -24.64
N ALA A 267 10.14 -2.64 -23.44
CA ALA A 267 8.72 -2.72 -23.07
C ALA A 267 7.89 -1.65 -23.80
N TRP A 268 8.46 -0.45 -24.01
CA TRP A 268 7.84 0.60 -24.82
C TRP A 268 7.71 0.23 -26.30
N SER A 269 8.52 -0.73 -26.77
CA SER A 269 8.51 -1.23 -28.14
C SER A 269 7.78 -2.58 -28.30
N SER A 270 7.27 -3.14 -27.19
CA SER A 270 6.64 -4.47 -27.18
C SER A 270 5.14 -4.36 -27.35
N ALA A 271 4.59 -4.91 -28.43
CA ALA A 271 3.14 -4.88 -28.71
C ALA A 271 2.28 -5.36 -27.51
N LYS A 272 2.80 -6.32 -26.74
CA LYS A 272 2.19 -6.82 -25.50
C LYS A 272 1.94 -5.71 -24.46
N TYR A 273 2.88 -4.78 -24.32
CA TYR A 273 2.84 -3.73 -23.31
C TYR A 273 2.37 -2.37 -23.85
N GLN A 274 2.58 -2.08 -25.13
CA GLN A 274 2.18 -0.81 -25.75
C GLN A 274 0.71 -0.49 -25.52
N SER A 275 -0.18 -1.41 -25.90
CA SER A 275 -1.63 -1.23 -25.74
C SER A 275 -2.02 -1.03 -24.27
N LYS A 276 -1.40 -1.78 -23.35
CA LYS A 276 -1.67 -1.67 -21.92
C LYS A 276 -1.23 -0.33 -21.33
N ILE A 277 -0.10 0.22 -21.79
CA ILE A 277 0.39 1.51 -21.29
C ILE A 277 -0.43 2.66 -21.91
N ILE A 278 -0.79 2.56 -23.20
CA ILE A 278 -1.58 3.58 -23.88
C ILE A 278 -3.00 3.67 -23.29
N SER A 279 -3.60 2.55 -22.89
CA SER A 279 -4.92 2.58 -22.26
C SER A 279 -4.94 3.40 -20.96
N LEU A 280 -3.80 3.50 -20.26
CA LEU A 280 -3.69 4.29 -19.04
C LEU A 280 -3.88 5.80 -19.26
N LEU A 281 -3.78 6.30 -20.51
CA LEU A 281 -4.00 7.71 -20.83
C LEU A 281 -5.38 8.20 -20.38
N LYS A 282 -6.39 7.32 -20.32
CA LYS A 282 -7.74 7.66 -19.85
C LYS A 282 -7.88 7.68 -18.31
N GLU A 283 -6.94 7.09 -17.60
CA GLU A 283 -7.01 6.86 -16.15
C GLU A 283 -6.11 7.84 -15.39
N VAL A 284 -4.99 8.24 -16.00
CA VAL A 284 -3.96 9.04 -15.35
C VAL A 284 -4.13 10.54 -15.57
N GLU A 285 -3.59 11.32 -14.64
CA GLU A 285 -3.60 12.77 -14.69
C GLU A 285 -2.70 13.37 -15.79
N PHE A 286 -2.92 14.65 -16.09
CA PHE A 286 -2.25 15.39 -17.17
C PHE A 286 -0.73 15.22 -17.21
N ARG A 287 -0.06 15.24 -16.05
CA ARG A 287 1.39 15.14 -15.97
C ARG A 287 1.86 13.75 -16.40
N MET A 288 1.21 12.70 -15.90
CA MET A 288 1.54 11.32 -16.26
C MET A 288 1.16 10.98 -17.71
N GLN A 289 0.04 11.50 -18.22
CA GLN A 289 -0.30 11.41 -19.64
C GLN A 289 0.84 11.96 -20.53
N ASN A 290 1.48 13.06 -20.13
CA ASN A 290 2.62 13.60 -20.87
C ASN A 290 3.85 12.69 -20.81
N GLU A 291 4.16 12.09 -19.66
CA GLU A 291 5.27 11.14 -19.55
C GLU A 291 5.06 9.95 -20.50
N ILE A 292 3.85 9.38 -20.53
CA ILE A 292 3.49 8.30 -21.45
C ILE A 292 3.67 8.73 -22.92
N LEU A 293 3.07 9.86 -23.32
CA LEU A 293 3.17 10.36 -24.70
C LEU A 293 4.61 10.68 -25.10
N ASN A 294 5.42 11.23 -24.19
CA ASN A 294 6.81 11.54 -24.46
C ASN A 294 7.63 10.25 -24.70
N ARG A 295 7.34 9.16 -23.97
CA ARG A 295 8.03 7.86 -24.14
C ARG A 295 7.65 7.15 -25.44
N PHE A 296 6.41 7.33 -25.92
CA PHE A 296 5.97 6.82 -27.22
C PHE A 296 6.40 7.67 -28.42
N ASN A 297 6.89 8.90 -28.19
CA ASN A 297 7.40 9.72 -29.28
C ASN A 297 8.57 9.00 -29.98
N ASN A 298 8.47 8.88 -31.31
CA ASN A 298 9.41 8.14 -32.17
C ASN A 298 9.48 6.62 -31.92
N LYS A 299 8.48 6.01 -31.25
CA LYS A 299 8.32 4.55 -31.17
C LYS A 299 7.43 4.04 -32.30
N VAL A 300 7.77 2.84 -32.80
CA VAL A 300 6.91 2.09 -33.72
C VAL A 300 5.80 1.45 -32.90
N LEU A 301 4.55 1.76 -33.21
CA LEU A 301 3.36 1.21 -32.58
C LEU A 301 2.78 0.09 -33.43
N ASP A 302 2.23 -0.94 -32.80
CA ASP A 302 1.40 -1.92 -33.49
C ASP A 302 -0.04 -1.40 -33.73
N GLU A 303 -0.81 -2.12 -34.56
CA GLU A 303 -2.19 -1.76 -34.92
C GLU A 303 -3.15 -1.61 -33.73
N ASN A 304 -2.98 -2.40 -32.67
CA ASN A 304 -3.80 -2.26 -31.47
C ASN A 304 -3.39 -0.99 -30.71
N ALA A 305 -2.09 -0.76 -30.55
CA ALA A 305 -1.56 0.42 -29.87
C ALA A 305 -2.00 1.74 -30.54
N THR A 306 -2.01 1.81 -31.88
CA THR A 306 -2.53 2.96 -32.62
C THR A 306 -4.04 3.14 -32.41
N THR A 307 -4.80 2.05 -32.41
CA THR A 307 -6.25 2.07 -32.14
C THR A 307 -6.56 2.55 -30.73
N PHE A 308 -5.82 2.07 -29.71
CA PHE A 308 -5.97 2.54 -28.33
C PHE A 308 -5.61 4.02 -28.20
N LEU A 309 -4.54 4.48 -28.86
CA LEU A 309 -4.15 5.88 -28.83
C LEU A 309 -5.21 6.78 -29.47
N ALA A 310 -5.78 6.36 -30.61
CA ALA A 310 -6.88 7.04 -31.27
C ALA A 310 -8.10 7.16 -30.33
N SER A 311 -8.48 6.07 -29.67
CA SER A 311 -9.60 6.07 -28.72
C SER A 311 -9.38 6.94 -27.48
N ALA A 312 -8.12 7.26 -27.15
CA ALA A 312 -7.76 8.06 -25.97
C ALA A 312 -7.69 9.56 -26.24
N LEU A 313 -7.83 9.99 -27.49
CA LEU A 313 -7.65 11.39 -27.88
C LEU A 313 -8.63 12.35 -27.17
N ASP A 314 -9.85 11.90 -26.87
CA ASP A 314 -10.87 12.71 -26.19
C ASP A 314 -10.53 13.03 -24.72
N SER A 315 -9.68 12.21 -24.10
CA SER A 315 -9.15 12.40 -22.73
C SER A 315 -7.97 13.39 -22.65
N LEU A 316 -7.42 13.79 -23.80
CA LEU A 316 -6.23 14.63 -23.88
C LEU A 316 -6.58 16.11 -24.04
N ASN A 317 -5.71 16.99 -23.52
CA ASN A 317 -5.81 18.41 -23.80
C ASN A 317 -5.13 18.79 -25.13
N ARG A 318 -5.27 20.06 -25.53
CA ARG A 318 -4.74 20.55 -26.81
C ARG A 318 -3.25 20.27 -27.03
N SER A 319 -2.41 20.45 -26.00
CA SER A 319 -0.97 20.25 -26.13
C SER A 319 -0.62 18.76 -26.28
N GLN A 320 -1.35 17.89 -25.58
CA GLN A 320 -1.17 16.44 -25.64
C GLN A 320 -1.74 15.86 -26.94
N LEU A 321 -2.85 16.38 -27.44
CA LEU A 321 -3.40 16.02 -28.75
C LEU A 321 -2.39 16.20 -29.87
N LYS A 322 -1.67 17.32 -29.88
CA LYS A 322 -0.62 17.55 -30.89
C LYS A 322 0.47 16.49 -30.83
N LYS A 323 0.86 16.06 -29.62
CA LYS A 323 1.83 14.96 -29.44
C LYS A 323 1.24 13.63 -29.93
N ALA A 324 0.01 13.32 -29.54
CA ALA A 324 -0.68 12.09 -29.93
C ALA A 324 -0.87 12.00 -31.46
N PHE A 325 -1.32 13.07 -32.11
CA PHE A 325 -1.44 13.12 -33.57
C PHE A 325 -0.08 13.01 -34.27
N LYS A 326 0.99 13.59 -33.72
CA LYS A 326 2.35 13.35 -34.24
C LYS A 326 2.70 11.86 -34.17
N ILE A 327 2.47 11.21 -33.02
CA ILE A 327 2.75 9.77 -32.85
C ILE A 327 1.92 8.93 -33.84
N LEU A 328 0.63 9.24 -34.00
CA LEU A 328 -0.25 8.56 -34.96
C LEU A 328 0.19 8.79 -36.41
N TYR A 329 0.69 9.98 -36.74
CA TYR A 329 1.19 10.29 -38.09
C TYR A 329 2.48 9.54 -38.40
N ASP A 330 3.41 9.50 -37.44
CA ASP A 330 4.65 8.72 -37.55
C ASP A 330 4.35 7.22 -37.72
N ASN A 331 3.25 6.75 -37.12
CA ASN A 331 2.76 5.37 -37.18
C ASN A 331 1.60 5.15 -38.15
N ARG A 332 1.38 6.06 -39.12
CA ARG A 332 0.19 6.03 -39.99
C ARG A 332 0.03 4.78 -40.86
N GLY A 333 1.10 3.98 -41.02
CA GLY A 333 1.03 2.68 -41.70
C GLY A 333 0.35 1.57 -40.88
N GLN A 334 0.12 1.82 -39.59
CA GLN A 334 -0.47 0.90 -38.61
C GLN A 334 -1.87 1.36 -38.19
N LEU A 335 -2.46 2.35 -38.88
CA LEU A 335 -3.81 2.81 -38.60
C LEU A 335 -4.82 1.82 -39.17
N THR A 336 -5.73 1.36 -38.32
CA THR A 336 -6.84 0.48 -38.69
C THR A 336 -8.07 1.31 -39.09
N PRO A 337 -9.07 0.73 -39.79
CA PRO A 337 -10.34 1.41 -40.01
C PRO A 337 -10.99 1.93 -38.72
N LYS A 338 -10.88 1.16 -37.63
CA LYS A 338 -11.32 1.58 -36.30
C LYS A 338 -10.55 2.80 -35.79
N SER A 339 -9.23 2.84 -35.96
CA SER A 339 -8.44 4.03 -35.60
C SER A 339 -8.94 5.29 -36.33
N ILE A 340 -9.27 5.16 -37.62
CA ILE A 340 -9.79 6.27 -38.43
C ILE A 340 -11.19 6.70 -37.96
N GLU A 341 -12.05 5.75 -37.62
CA GLU A 341 -13.38 6.00 -37.06
C GLU A 341 -13.29 6.80 -35.75
N GLU A 342 -12.49 6.34 -34.79
CA GLU A 342 -12.28 7.03 -33.50
C GLU A 342 -11.77 8.47 -33.69
N ILE A 343 -10.85 8.69 -34.64
CA ILE A 343 -10.36 10.04 -34.97
C ILE A 343 -11.45 10.89 -35.65
N ALA A 344 -12.28 10.29 -36.50
CA ALA A 344 -13.37 10.99 -37.17
C ALA A 344 -14.46 11.41 -36.18
N GLU A 345 -14.73 10.61 -35.14
CA GLU A 345 -15.70 10.94 -34.09
C GLU A 345 -15.33 12.22 -33.33
N LEU A 346 -14.05 12.53 -33.15
CA LEU A 346 -13.59 13.77 -32.52
C LEU A 346 -14.11 15.04 -33.20
N LYS A 347 -14.47 14.96 -34.49
CA LYS A 347 -15.07 16.08 -35.22
C LYS A 347 -16.39 16.52 -34.60
N ASN A 348 -17.11 15.59 -33.96
CA ASN A 348 -18.45 15.81 -33.41
C ASN A 348 -18.44 16.34 -31.97
N TYR A 349 -17.29 16.42 -31.30
CA TYR A 349 -17.20 16.74 -29.87
C TYR A 349 -17.46 18.22 -29.49
N GLY A 350 -17.95 19.06 -30.40
CA GLY A 350 -18.34 20.46 -30.14
C GLY A 350 -17.20 21.41 -29.72
N LYS A 351 -16.00 20.90 -29.44
CA LYS A 351 -14.78 21.67 -29.20
C LYS A 351 -14.14 22.01 -30.55
N ASN A 352 -14.40 23.23 -31.04
CA ASN A 352 -13.93 23.72 -32.34
C ASN A 352 -12.43 23.47 -32.62
N GLU A 353 -11.58 23.38 -31.59
CA GLU A 353 -10.15 23.11 -31.76
C GLU A 353 -9.82 21.63 -31.96
N PHE A 354 -10.54 20.71 -31.31
CA PHE A 354 -10.34 19.26 -31.44
C PHE A 354 -10.77 18.79 -32.84
N SER A 355 -11.93 19.27 -33.29
CA SER A 355 -12.45 18.98 -34.63
C SER A 355 -11.50 19.44 -35.73
N LYS A 356 -10.84 20.60 -35.56
CA LYS A 356 -9.86 21.13 -36.52
C LYS A 356 -8.59 20.29 -36.58
N GLU A 357 -8.02 19.91 -35.45
CA GLU A 357 -6.80 19.08 -35.42
C GLU A 357 -7.08 17.68 -36.02
N ALA A 358 -8.23 17.08 -35.71
CA ALA A 358 -8.65 15.81 -36.31
C ALA A 358 -8.87 15.92 -37.83
N GLU A 359 -9.52 16.98 -38.30
CA GLU A 359 -9.72 17.22 -39.74
C GLU A 359 -8.39 17.43 -40.47
N GLN A 360 -7.46 18.18 -39.89
CA GLN A 360 -6.12 18.38 -40.44
C GLN A 360 -5.37 17.06 -40.52
N PHE A 361 -5.41 16.24 -39.47
CA PHE A 361 -4.80 14.92 -39.46
C PHE A 361 -5.38 14.02 -40.55
N LEU A 362 -6.70 13.85 -40.62
CA LEU A 362 -7.37 13.02 -41.63
C LEU A 362 -7.08 13.48 -43.07
N THR A 363 -7.06 14.80 -43.29
CA THR A 363 -6.69 15.37 -44.59
C THR A 363 -5.24 15.09 -44.95
N SER A 364 -4.33 15.11 -43.98
CA SER A 364 -2.90 14.83 -44.21
C SER A 364 -2.67 13.38 -44.67
N ILE A 365 -3.30 12.41 -44.01
CA ILE A 365 -3.18 10.99 -44.38
C ILE A 365 -3.92 10.65 -45.69
N ALA A 366 -5.01 11.36 -46.00
CA ALA A 366 -5.74 11.22 -47.26
C ALA A 366 -4.88 11.57 -48.48
N LYS A 367 -4.13 12.67 -48.39
CA LYS A 367 -3.23 13.14 -49.46
C LYS A 367 -2.12 12.14 -49.79
N GLU A 368 -1.78 11.28 -48.85
CA GLU A 368 -0.79 10.21 -49.03
C GLU A 368 -1.39 8.90 -49.56
N GLY A 369 -2.69 8.88 -49.92
CA GLY A 369 -3.34 7.74 -50.54
C GLY A 369 -3.65 6.57 -49.58
N ARG A 370 -3.74 6.85 -48.26
CA ARG A 370 -3.93 5.81 -47.22
C ARG A 370 -5.28 5.81 -46.52
N LEU A 371 -6.21 6.69 -46.89
CA LEU A 371 -7.61 6.45 -46.52
C LEU A 371 -8.12 5.29 -47.36
N LEU A 372 -8.26 4.12 -46.73
CA LEU A 372 -9.08 3.07 -47.28
C LEU A 372 -10.46 3.68 -47.52
N SER A 373 -10.91 3.64 -48.77
CA SER A 373 -12.31 3.92 -49.10
C SER A 373 -13.20 3.12 -48.13
N PRO A 374 -14.29 3.72 -47.63
CA PRO A 374 -15.17 3.07 -46.65
C PRO A 374 -15.59 1.66 -47.06
#